data_AF-A0A947XBQ2-F1
#
_entry.id   AF-A0A947XBQ2-F1
#
_cell.length_a   1.000
_cell.length_b   1.000
_cell.length_c   1.000
_cell.angle_alpha   90.00
_cell.angle_beta   90.00
_cell.angle_gamma   90.00
#
_symmetry.space_group_name_H-M   'P 1'
#
loop_
_entity.id
_entity.type
_entity.pdbx_description
1 polymer ?
#
loop_
_entity_poly.entity_id
_entity_poly.type
_entity_poly.pdbx_seq_one_letter_code
_entity_poly.pdbx_strand_id
1 'polypeptide(L)'
;MENLREKKISKRTGEIPEPYRKGYKKAVKGGSKRAAIKAFCLECSMWQEDEITGCKAVTCPLYSVRPFVKRRSLAELARTLFRMPEI
;
A
#
# COMPACT_ATOMS: atom_id res chain seq x y z
N MET A 1 16.36 -0.61 -25.65
CA MET A 1 16.27 0.37 -24.54
C MET A 1 15.92 -0.34 -23.24
N GLU A 2 16.76 -1.28 -22.78
CA GLU A 2 16.42 -2.18 -21.66
C GLU A 2 16.96 -1.69 -20.28
N ASN A 3 17.96 -0.81 -20.25
CA ASN A 3 18.77 -0.60 -19.05
C ASN A 3 18.44 0.64 -18.19
N LEU A 4 17.57 1.55 -18.62
CA LEU A 4 17.26 2.76 -17.83
C LEU A 4 16.28 2.45 -16.69
N ARG A 5 15.29 1.58 -16.96
CA ARG A 5 14.28 1.19 -15.99
C ARG A 5 14.92 0.47 -14.80
N GLU A 6 15.81 -0.47 -15.07
CA GLU A 6 16.49 -1.25 -14.03
C GLU A 6 17.40 -0.39 -13.15
N LYS A 7 18.16 0.55 -13.73
CA LYS A 7 18.95 1.53 -12.98
C LYS A 7 18.09 2.36 -12.02
N LYS A 8 16.93 2.85 -12.48
CA LYS A 8 15.98 3.60 -11.64
C LYS A 8 15.41 2.74 -10.50
N ILE A 9 15.06 1.49 -10.78
CA ILE A 9 14.55 0.54 -9.77
C ILE A 9 15.62 0.25 -8.71
N SER A 10 16.87 0.05 -9.12
CA SER A 10 17.99 -0.17 -8.21
C SER A 10 18.19 1.02 -7.27
N LYS A 11 18.23 2.24 -7.82
CA LYS A 11 18.31 3.48 -7.03
C LYS A 11 17.18 3.57 -6.01
N ARG A 12 15.92 3.42 -6.45
CA ARG A 12 14.76 3.48 -5.55
C ARG A 12 14.84 2.41 -4.46
N THR A 13 15.29 1.20 -4.79
CA THR A 13 15.40 0.12 -3.80
C THR A 13 16.43 0.40 -2.71
N GLY A 14 17.45 1.24 -2.99
CA GLY A 14 18.41 1.69 -1.98
C GLY A 14 17.78 2.58 -0.90
N GLU A 15 16.78 3.37 -1.26
CA GLU A 15 16.06 4.30 -0.37
C GLU A 15 15.04 3.58 0.55
N ILE A 16 14.71 2.32 0.22
CA ILE A 16 13.72 1.52 0.96
C ILE A 16 14.38 0.81 2.14
N PRO A 17 13.72 0.68 3.31
CA PRO A 17 14.24 -0.12 4.43
C PRO A 17 14.44 -1.58 4.03
N GLU A 18 15.53 -2.19 4.53
CA GLU A 18 15.98 -3.53 4.15
C GLU A 18 14.89 -4.62 4.14
N PRO A 19 13.99 -4.71 5.14
CA PRO A 19 12.95 -5.74 5.18
C PRO A 19 12.01 -5.73 3.97
N TYR A 20 11.74 -4.55 3.41
CA TYR A 20 10.74 -4.37 2.35
C TYR A 20 11.31 -4.43 0.94
N ARG A 21 12.64 -4.33 0.78
CA ARG A 21 13.31 -4.30 -0.53
C ARG A 21 12.95 -5.51 -1.39
N LYS A 22 12.94 -6.71 -0.81
CA LYS A 22 12.62 -7.96 -1.55
C LYS A 22 11.17 -7.96 -2.05
N GLY A 23 10.24 -7.51 -1.21
CA GLY A 23 8.83 -7.38 -1.57
C GLY A 23 8.62 -6.36 -2.68
N TYR A 24 9.28 -5.20 -2.59
CA TYR A 24 9.23 -4.15 -3.60
C TYR A 24 9.81 -4.61 -4.95
N LYS A 25 11.00 -5.25 -4.96
CA LYS A 25 11.59 -5.80 -6.19
C LYS A 25 10.64 -6.80 -6.87
N LYS A 26 9.98 -7.67 -6.10
CA LYS A 26 8.98 -8.62 -6.62
C LYS A 26 7.77 -7.90 -7.21
N ALA A 27 7.27 -6.86 -6.55
CA ALA A 27 6.17 -6.06 -7.04
C ALA A 27 6.50 -5.38 -8.38
N VAL A 28 7.70 -4.80 -8.50
CA VAL A 28 8.16 -4.07 -9.70
C VAL A 28 8.49 -4.99 -10.87
N LYS A 29 8.99 -6.21 -10.59
CA LYS A 29 9.23 -7.24 -11.61
C LYS A 29 7.93 -7.73 -12.27
N GLY A 30 6.79 -7.57 -11.59
CA GLY A 30 5.47 -7.95 -12.08
C GLY A 30 5.01 -9.33 -11.61
N GLY A 31 3.85 -9.77 -12.09
CA GLY A 31 3.30 -11.10 -11.81
C GLY A 31 2.30 -11.20 -10.65
N SER A 32 2.12 -10.15 -9.84
CA SER A 32 1.05 -10.13 -8.83
C SER A 32 0.53 -8.73 -8.54
N LYS A 33 -0.72 -8.47 -8.92
CA LYS A 33 -1.43 -7.21 -8.59
C LYS A 33 -1.49 -6.98 -7.08
N ARG A 34 -1.68 -8.05 -6.30
CA ARG A 34 -1.70 -7.98 -4.82
C ARG A 34 -0.36 -7.51 -4.26
N ALA A 35 0.77 -7.98 -4.82
CA ALA A 35 2.10 -7.56 -4.40
C ALA A 35 2.35 -6.08 -4.73
N ALA A 36 1.93 -5.62 -5.91
CA ALA A 36 2.01 -4.21 -6.31
C ALA A 36 1.20 -3.31 -5.37
N ILE A 37 -0.05 -3.67 -5.06
CA ILE A 37 -0.89 -2.93 -4.12
C ILE A 37 -0.24 -2.91 -2.73
N LYS A 38 0.27 -4.05 -2.24
CA LYS A 38 0.99 -4.12 -0.95
C LYS A 38 2.19 -3.18 -0.91
N ALA A 39 3.03 -3.20 -1.95
CA ALA A 39 4.21 -2.34 -2.03
C ALA A 39 3.84 -0.85 -2.04
N PHE A 40 2.80 -0.47 -2.80
CA PHE A 40 2.30 0.91 -2.82
C PHE A 40 1.74 1.34 -1.45
N CYS A 41 1.03 0.44 -0.75
CA CYS A 41 0.51 0.73 0.58
C CYS A 41 1.63 0.96 1.60
N LEU A 42 2.70 0.16 1.53
CA LEU A 42 3.90 0.34 2.35
C LEU A 42 4.60 1.66 2.06
N GLU A 43 4.72 2.02 0.79
CA GLU A 43 5.33 3.29 0.40
C GLU A 43 4.50 4.49 0.90
N CYS A 44 3.17 4.42 0.78
CA CYS A 44 2.26 5.45 1.28
C CYS A 44 2.29 5.62 2.80
N SER A 45 2.50 4.53 3.56
CA SER A 45 2.58 4.55 5.03
C SER A 45 4.01 4.69 5.56
N MET A 46 4.96 5.19 4.75
CA MET A 46 6.36 5.36 5.15
C MET A 46 6.99 4.07 5.71
N TRP A 47 6.64 2.93 5.14
CA TRP A 47 7.12 1.60 5.51
C TRP A 47 6.71 1.13 6.92
N GLN A 48 5.63 1.68 7.47
CA GLN A 48 5.01 1.25 8.71
C GLN A 48 3.94 0.19 8.41
N GLU A 49 4.13 -1.06 8.84
CA GLU A 49 3.18 -2.15 8.59
C GLU A 49 1.88 -1.98 9.38
N ASP A 50 1.98 -1.52 10.63
CA ASP A 50 0.82 -1.35 11.53
C ASP A 50 -0.20 -0.37 10.95
N GLU A 51 0.29 0.74 10.40
CA GLU A 51 -0.51 1.77 9.74
C GLU A 51 -1.33 1.24 8.56
N ILE A 52 -0.82 0.25 7.83
CA ILE A 52 -1.53 -0.32 6.66
C ILE A 52 -2.75 -1.12 7.09
N THR A 53 -2.61 -1.90 8.17
CA THR A 53 -3.71 -2.73 8.70
C THR A 53 -4.80 -1.86 9.35
N GLY A 54 -4.39 -0.75 9.98
CA GLY A 54 -5.29 0.21 10.61
C GLY A 54 -5.94 1.21 9.66
N CYS A 55 -5.39 1.38 8.44
CA CYS A 55 -5.70 2.50 7.56
C CYS A 55 -7.21 2.73 7.34
N LYS A 56 -7.66 3.95 7.64
CA LYS A 56 -9.06 4.40 7.55
C LYS A 56 -9.33 5.28 6.33
N ALA A 57 -8.41 5.35 5.37
CA ALA A 57 -8.58 6.11 4.13
C ALA A 57 -9.61 5.45 3.20
N VAL A 58 -10.89 5.56 3.56
CA VAL A 58 -12.03 4.99 2.82
C VAL A 58 -12.20 5.61 1.44
N THR A 59 -11.74 6.84 1.27
CA THR A 59 -11.73 7.57 -0.01
C THR A 59 -10.60 7.11 -0.94
N CYS A 60 -9.67 6.26 -0.47
CA CYS A 60 -8.59 5.76 -1.30
C CYS A 60 -9.15 4.84 -2.39
N PRO A 61 -8.82 5.04 -3.69
CA PRO A 61 -9.31 4.18 -4.77
C PRO A 61 -8.83 2.72 -4.63
N LEU A 62 -7.75 2.48 -3.88
CA LEU A 62 -7.23 1.14 -3.61
C LEU A 62 -7.91 0.46 -2.41
N TYR A 63 -8.79 1.14 -1.67
CA TYR A 63 -9.40 0.61 -0.45
C TYR A 63 -10.17 -0.70 -0.70
N SER A 64 -10.90 -0.78 -1.82
CA SER A 64 -11.70 -1.95 -2.21
C SER A 64 -10.87 -3.18 -2.62
N VAL A 65 -9.65 -2.97 -3.10
CA VAL A 65 -8.78 -4.02 -3.66
C VAL A 65 -7.58 -4.34 -2.76
N ARG A 66 -7.51 -3.72 -1.58
CA ARG A 66 -6.41 -3.89 -0.63
C ARG A 66 -6.40 -5.31 -0.03
N PRO A 67 -5.24 -5.98 0.01
CA PRO A 67 -5.16 -7.33 0.56
C PRO A 67 -5.30 -7.39 2.09
N PHE A 68 -5.21 -6.25 2.79
CA PHE A 68 -5.19 -6.17 4.27
C PHE A 68 -6.52 -5.78 4.89
N VAL A 69 -7.49 -5.36 4.09
CA VAL A 69 -8.83 -5.06 4.60
C VAL A 69 -9.45 -6.41 4.96
N LYS A 70 -9.27 -6.85 6.21
CA LYS A 70 -10.28 -7.72 6.84
C LYS A 70 -11.60 -7.01 6.56
N ARG A 71 -12.59 -7.69 5.96
CA ARG A 71 -13.92 -7.12 5.71
C ARG A 71 -14.39 -6.47 7.00
N ARG A 72 -14.17 -5.15 7.17
CA ARG A 72 -14.73 -4.39 8.26
C ARG A 72 -16.22 -4.49 7.97
N SER A 73 -16.96 -5.05 8.92
CA SER A 73 -18.40 -5.15 8.79
C SER A 73 -18.95 -3.76 8.43
N LEU A 74 -20.02 -3.68 7.63
CA LEU A 74 -20.65 -2.40 7.32
C LEU A 74 -20.96 -1.58 8.59
N ALA A 75 -21.20 -2.28 9.72
CA ALA A 75 -21.35 -1.70 11.06
C ALA A 75 -20.11 -0.93 11.58
N GLU A 76 -18.89 -1.34 11.22
CA GLU A 76 -17.64 -0.66 11.60
C GLU A 76 -17.38 0.59 10.77
N LEU A 77 -17.68 0.54 9.47
CA LEU A 77 -17.59 1.69 8.57
C LEU A 77 -18.61 2.78 8.94
N ALA A 78 -19.84 2.38 9.28
CA ALA A 78 -20.88 3.29 9.75
C ALA A 78 -20.41 4.10 10.98
N ARG A 79 -19.81 3.46 11.98
CA ARG A 79 -19.31 4.14 13.21
C ARG A 79 -18.26 5.21 12.92
N THR A 80 -17.42 5.03 11.90
CA THR A 80 -16.40 6.02 11.52
C THR A 80 -16.92 7.16 10.65
N LEU A 81 -17.96 6.92 9.85
CA LEU A 81 -18.58 7.94 8.99
C LEU A 81 -19.42 8.95 9.79
N PHE A 82 -19.98 8.55 10.94
CA PHE A 82 -20.81 9.41 11.79
C PHE A 82 -20.05 10.46 12.63
N ARG A 83 -18.72 10.63 12.47
CA ARG A 83 -17.92 11.57 13.28
C ARG A 83 -17.20 12.67 12.50
N MET A 84 -17.50 12.84 11.21
CA MET A 84 -17.04 14.03 10.47
C MET A 84 -18.06 15.16 10.67
N PRO A 85 -17.70 16.29 11.31
CA PRO A 85 -18.49 17.49 11.17
C PRO A 85 -18.42 17.90 9.71
N GLU A 86 -19.59 18.04 9.10
CA GLU A 86 -19.77 18.68 7.80
C GLU A 86 -19.10 20.05 7.86
N ILE A 87 -18.10 20.27 7.00
CA ILE A 87 -17.61 21.62 6.65
C ILE A 87 -18.26 21.99 5.33
#